data_AF-A0A2D7X1F0-F1
#
_entry.id   AF-A0A2D7X1F0-F1
#
_cell.length_a   1.000
_cell.length_b   1.000
_cell.length_c   1.000
_cell.angle_alpha   90.00
_cell.angle_beta   90.00
_cell.angle_gamma   90.00
#
_symmetry.space_group_name_H-M   'P 1'
#
loop_
_entity.id
_entity.type
_entity.pdbx_description
1 polymer ?
#
loop_
_entity_poly.entity_id
_entity_poly.type
_entity_poly.pdbx_seq_one_letter_code
_entity_poly.pdbx_strand_id
1 'polypeptide(L)' 'MRDMILKAVKQHVEGRIAKHRANVEVFLNKTVGVAEHIDFTESVEAELRKMAEYDDILEILYKYFE' A
#
# COMPACT_ATOMS: atom_id res chain seq x y z
N MET A 1 21.07 3.24 -17.03
CA MET A 1 21.04 3.46 -15.56
C MET A 1 19.78 4.18 -15.10
N ARG A 2 19.39 5.33 -15.70
CA ARG A 2 18.13 6.05 -15.39
C ARG A 2 16.92 5.11 -15.37
N ASP A 3 16.67 4.40 -16.47
CA ASP A 3 15.47 3.58 -16.61
C ASP A 3 15.47 2.38 -15.65
N MET A 4 16.65 1.86 -15.32
CA MET A 4 16.81 0.81 -14.31
C MET A 4 16.40 1.29 -12.91
N ILE A 5 16.80 2.51 -12.54
CA ILE A 5 16.43 3.12 -11.25
C ILE A 5 14.93 3.40 -11.22
N LEU A 6 14.38 4.04 -12.26
CA LEU A 6 12.94 4.33 -12.34
C LEU A 6 12.10 3.06 -12.26
N LYS A 7 12.50 2.00 -12.97
CA LYS A 7 11.86 0.68 -12.89
C LYS A 7 11.94 0.08 -11.49
N ALA A 8 13.10 0.15 -10.83
CA ALA A 8 13.27 -0.38 -9.48
C ALA A 8 12.40 0.36 -8.46
N VAL A 9 12.31 1.69 -8.56
CA VAL A 9 11.44 2.50 -7.71
C VAL A 9 9.97 2.15 -7.95
N LYS A 10 9.53 2.08 -9.21
CA LYS A 10 8.18 1.66 -9.59
C LYS A 10 7.80 0.31 -8.97
N GLN A 11 8.64 -0.71 -9.17
CA GLN A 11 8.41 -2.06 -8.62
C GLN A 11 8.36 -2.07 -7.09
N HIS A 12 9.20 -1.28 -6.43
CA HIS A 12 9.19 -1.17 -4.98
C HIS A 12 7.87 -0.58 -4.47
N VAL A 13 7.43 0.54 -5.07
CA VAL A 13 6.19 1.23 -4.71
C VAL A 13 4.97 0.35 -4.96
N GLU A 14 4.87 -0.29 -6.13
CA GLU A 14 3.81 -1.26 -6.46
C GLU A 14 3.77 -2.41 -5.46
N GLY A 15 4.93 -2.95 -5.07
CA GLY A 15 5.02 -4.00 -4.05
C GLY A 15 4.54 -3.53 -2.67
N ARG A 16 4.80 -2.27 -2.30
CA ARG A 16 4.29 -1.70 -1.03
C ARG A 16 2.78 -1.55 -1.05
N ILE A 17 2.21 -1.04 -2.15
CA ILE A 17 0.76 -0.95 -2.34
C ILE A 17 0.12 -2.35 -2.25
N ALA A 18 0.67 -3.33 -2.96
CA ALA A 18 0.17 -4.71 -2.93
C ALA A 18 0.17 -5.31 -1.52
N LYS A 19 1.25 -5.10 -0.75
CA LYS A 19 1.34 -5.54 0.65
C LYS A 19 0.26 -4.89 1.52
N HIS A 20 0.08 -3.58 1.44
CA HIS A 20 -0.90 -2.86 2.25
C HIS A 20 -2.34 -3.24 1.87
N ARG A 21 -2.61 -3.42 0.57
CA ARG A 21 -3.87 -3.97 0.09
C ARG A 21 -4.15 -5.36 0.65
N ALA A 22 -3.16 -6.26 0.64
CA ALA A 22 -3.31 -7.60 1.21
C ALA A 22 -3.63 -7.55 2.71
N ASN A 23 -3.03 -6.62 3.46
CA ASN A 23 -3.36 -6.43 4.88
C ASN A 23 -4.81 -5.99 5.08
N VAL A 24 -5.31 -5.04 4.27
CA VAL A 24 -6.72 -4.62 4.29
C VAL A 24 -7.64 -5.80 4.01
N GLU A 25 -7.36 -6.61 2.98
CA GLU A 25 -8.14 -7.82 2.68
C GLU A 25 -8.12 -8.82 3.84
N VAL A 26 -6.97 -9.00 4.51
CA VAL A 26 -6.87 -9.86 5.70
C VAL A 26 -7.72 -9.32 6.84
N PHE A 27 -7.75 -8.01 7.06
CA PHE A 27 -8.64 -7.41 8.06
C PHE A 27 -10.10 -7.64 7.68
N LEU A 28 -10.51 -7.30 6.46
CA LEU A 28 -11.90 -7.43 6.01
C LEU A 28 -12.43 -8.88 6.00
N ASN A 29 -11.56 -9.85 5.73
CA ASN A 29 -11.94 -11.27 5.69
C ASN A 29 -11.80 -12.00 7.03
N LYS A 30 -11.28 -11.36 8.09
CA LYS A 30 -11.21 -12.00 9.41
C LYS A 30 -12.57 -12.02 10.09
N THR A 31 -13.27 -13.15 9.96
CA THR A 31 -14.40 -13.52 10.82
C THR A 31 -13.90 -13.79 12.24
N VAL A 32 -14.07 -12.83 13.13
CA VAL A 32 -14.19 -13.03 14.59
C VAL A 32 -13.04 -13.82 15.25
N GLY A 33 -12.01 -13.14 15.78
CA GLY A 33 -11.01 -13.83 16.62
C GLY A 33 -9.75 -13.08 17.05
N VAL A 34 -9.48 -11.88 16.54
CA VAL A 34 -8.36 -11.01 17.02
C VAL A 34 -8.89 -9.62 17.41
N ALA A 35 -10.12 -9.59 17.91
CA ALA A 35 -10.82 -8.37 18.30
C ALA A 35 -10.80 -8.21 19.82
N GLU A 36 -9.64 -8.44 20.46
CA GLU A 36 -9.53 -8.11 21.88
C GLU A 36 -9.02 -6.69 22.13
N HIS A 37 -8.15 -6.06 21.32
CA HIS A 37 -7.70 -4.68 21.61
C HIS A 37 -7.19 -3.83 20.42
N ILE A 38 -7.69 -4.01 19.20
CA ILE A 38 -7.34 -3.11 18.09
C ILE A 38 -8.60 -2.56 17.46
N ASP A 39 -8.68 -1.22 17.39
CA ASP A 39 -9.73 -0.51 16.69
C ASP A 39 -9.64 -0.89 15.21
N PHE A 40 -10.53 -1.80 14.79
CA PHE A 40 -10.45 -2.49 13.49
C PHE A 40 -10.43 -1.48 12.34
N THR A 41 -11.31 -0.48 12.44
CA THR A 41 -11.43 0.59 11.46
C THR A 41 -10.15 1.42 11.41
N GLU A 42 -9.56 1.76 12.56
CA GLU A 42 -8.30 2.50 12.63
C GLU A 42 -7.15 1.75 11.92
N SER A 43 -7.11 0.43 12.06
CA SER A 43 -6.10 -0.40 11.38
C SER A 43 -6.29 -0.43 9.87
N VAL A 44 -7.54 -0.55 9.39
CA VAL A 44 -7.85 -0.46 7.97
C VAL A 44 -7.47 0.92 7.42
N GLU A 45 -7.83 1.99 8.12
CA GLU A 45 -7.46 3.36 7.75
C GLU A 45 -5.95 3.56 7.70
N ALA A 46 -5.20 3.03 8.67
CA ALA A 46 -3.75 3.14 8.71
C ALA A 46 -3.09 2.45 7.50
N GLU A 47 -3.62 1.32 7.04
CA GLU A 47 -3.13 0.65 5.84
C GLU A 47 -3.51 1.41 4.56
N LEU A 48 -4.72 1.98 4.49
CA LEU A 48 -5.16 2.82 3.37
C LEU A 48 -4.34 4.11 3.24
N ARG A 49 -3.98 4.75 4.36
CA ARG A 49 -3.09 5.94 4.34
C ARG A 49 -1.72 5.60 3.73
N LYS A 50 -1.14 4.46 4.11
CA LYS A 50 0.12 4.00 3.51
C LYS A 50 -0.03 3.70 2.01
N MET A 51 -1.17 3.15 1.58
CA MET A 51 -1.44 2.97 0.16
C MET A 51 -1.48 4.31 -0.58
N ALA A 52 -2.17 5.32 -0.02
CA ALA A 52 -2.24 6.65 -0.62
C ALA A 52 -0.84 7.30 -0.77
N GLU A 53 0.00 7.23 0.27
CA GLU A 53 1.38 7.75 0.20
C GLU A 53 2.19 7.12 -0.94
N TYR A 54 2.02 5.81 -1.18
CA TYR A 54 2.72 5.12 -2.26
C TYR A 54 2.07 5.37 -3.63
N ASP A 55 0.75 5.52 -3.68
CA ASP A 55 0.03 5.85 -4.90
C ASP A 55 0.42 7.23 -5.44
N ASP A 56 0.60 8.22 -4.56
CA ASP A 56 1.11 9.55 -4.93
C ASP A 56 2.50 9.48 -5.61
N ILE A 57 3.39 8.62 -5.11
CA ILE A 57 4.72 8.42 -5.72
C ILE A 57 4.56 7.77 -7.10
N LEU A 58 3.66 6.79 -7.21
CA LEU A 58 3.39 6.12 -8.47
C LEU A 58 2.81 7.09 -9.51
N GLU A 59 1.90 7.98 -9.11
CA GLU A 59 1.37 9.04 -9.97
C GLU A 59 2.48 10.00 -10.44
N ILE A 60 3.39 10.41 -9.55
CA ILE A 60 4.54 11.24 -9.92
C ILE A 60 5.44 10.52 -10.94
N LEU A 61 5.70 9.22 -10.75
CA LEU A 61 6.48 8.43 -11.70
C LEU A 61 5.81 8.43 -13.08
N TYR A 62 4.50 8.17 -13.13
CA TYR A 62 3.74 8.19 -14.38
C TYR A 62 3.69 9.58 -15.03
N LYS A 63 3.51 10.64 -14.24
CA LYS A 63 3.29 12.00 -14.76
C LYS A 63 4.54 12.64 -15.34
N TYR A 64 5.71 12.34 -14.79
CA TYR A 64 6.95 13.06 -15.13
C TYR A 64 8.05 12.17 -15.72
N PHE A 65 7.93 10.84 -15.62
CA PHE A 65 9.01 9.92 -15.99
C PHE A 65 8.59 8.80 -16.95
N GLU A 66 7.29 8.61 -17.20
CA GLU A 66 6.74 7.84 -18.33
C GLU A 66 6.20 8.77 -19.42
#